data_AF-A0A7V3YHZ0-F1
#
_entry.id   AF-A0A7V3YHZ0-F1
#
_cell.length_a   1.000
_cell.length_b   1.000
_cell.length_c   1.000
_cell.angle_alpha   90.00
_cell.angle_beta   90.00
_cell.angle_gamma   90.00
#
_symmetry.space_group_name_H-M   'P 1'
#
loop_
_entity.id
_entity.type
_entity.pdbx_description
1 polymer ?
#
loop_
_entity_poly.entity_id
_entity_poly.type
_entity_poly.pdbx_seq_one_letter_code
_entity_poly.pdbx_strand_id
1 'polypeptide(L)'
;LHGAGDFASLVKLVMPALLIVASLFDTGCNFLLGRWIGKRIGLSFPDVPPFSEWRLPRSVFWAFVLGWVFMLFGGTSFLGRIGVNVQVVTQLLFLLEGFSLVYYFLGKYIRSRAVRVAILVFLLFQPLFSFLLSWLGVFDVFFDFRKLSSKR
;
A
#
# COMPACT_ATOMS: atom_id res chain seq x y z
N LEU A 1 -34.87 1.20 -0.53
CA LEU A 1 -34.38 0.69 0.77
C LEU A 1 -33.49 -0.57 0.65
N HIS A 2 -33.46 -1.31 -0.48
CA HIS A 2 -32.55 -2.46 -0.67
C HIS A 2 -31.04 -2.10 -0.64
N GLY A 3 -30.62 -0.96 -1.17
CA GLY A 3 -29.19 -0.61 -1.27
C GLY A 3 -28.45 -0.37 0.05
N ALA A 4 -29.16 -0.02 1.14
CA ALA A 4 -28.53 0.19 2.45
C ALA A 4 -28.15 -1.13 3.13
N GLY A 5 -28.93 -2.20 2.93
CA GLY A 5 -28.62 -3.54 3.44
C GLY A 5 -27.41 -4.15 2.76
N ASP A 6 -27.30 -3.95 1.44
CA ASP A 6 -26.18 -4.45 0.64
C ASP A 6 -24.88 -3.77 1.04
N PHE A 7 -24.88 -2.44 1.17
CA PHE A 7 -23.71 -1.69 1.64
C PHE A 7 -23.25 -2.15 3.04
N ALA A 8 -24.19 -2.31 3.99
CA ALA A 8 -23.86 -2.76 5.33
C ALA A 8 -23.24 -4.17 5.33
N SER A 9 -23.70 -5.06 4.45
CA SER A 9 -23.13 -6.41 4.33
C SER A 9 -21.71 -6.40 3.73
N LEU A 10 -21.45 -5.52 2.75
CA LEU A 10 -20.10 -5.33 2.18
C LEU A 10 -19.14 -4.77 3.23
N VAL A 11 -19.56 -3.75 3.99
CA VAL A 11 -18.74 -3.19 5.07
C VAL A 11 -18.41 -4.28 6.10
N LYS A 12 -19.40 -5.08 6.52
CA LYS A 12 -19.19 -6.23 7.44
C LYS A 12 -18.18 -7.24 6.88
N LEU A 13 -18.22 -7.50 5.58
CA LEU A 13 -17.30 -8.44 4.94
C LEU A 13 -15.85 -7.96 5.00
N VAL A 14 -15.59 -6.67 4.79
CA VAL A 14 -14.24 -6.08 4.76
C VAL A 14 -13.81 -5.43 6.08
N MET A 15 -14.66 -5.45 7.11
CA MET A 15 -14.38 -4.81 8.40
C MET A 15 -13.03 -5.22 9.01
N PRO A 16 -12.64 -6.51 9.05
CA PRO A 16 -11.33 -6.89 9.56
C PRO A 16 -10.17 -6.19 8.83
N ALA A 17 -10.23 -6.12 7.50
CA ALA A 17 -9.24 -5.41 6.71
C ALA A 17 -9.26 -3.91 6.99
N LEU A 18 -10.43 -3.29 7.12
CA LEU A 18 -10.53 -1.87 7.48
C LEU A 18 -9.86 -1.56 8.82
N LEU A 19 -10.00 -2.43 9.81
CA LEU A 19 -9.35 -2.29 11.11
C LEU A 19 -7.82 -2.39 10.99
N ILE A 20 -7.32 -3.33 10.19
CA ILE A 20 -5.88 -3.47 9.92
C ILE A 20 -5.34 -2.25 9.17
N VAL A 21 -6.06 -1.76 8.16
CA VAL A 21 -5.67 -0.56 7.40
C VAL A 21 -5.66 0.67 8.30
N ALA A 22 -6.69 0.83 9.13
CA ALA A 22 -6.78 1.93 10.09
C ALA A 22 -5.64 1.88 11.11
N SER A 23 -5.29 0.70 11.63
CA SER A 23 -4.18 0.56 12.59
C SER A 23 -2.81 0.81 11.95
N LEU A 24 -2.61 0.40 10.70
CA LEU A 24 -1.40 0.74 9.94
C LEU A 24 -1.28 2.25 9.73
N PHE A 25 -2.38 2.90 9.36
CA PHE A 25 -2.42 4.35 9.19
C PHE A 25 -2.14 5.07 10.51
N ASP A 26 -2.84 4.69 11.58
CA ASP A 26 -2.66 5.26 12.92
C ASP A 26 -1.23 5.09 13.42
N THR A 27 -0.67 3.88 13.31
CA THR A 27 0.72 3.60 13.68
C THR A 27 1.70 4.46 12.88
N GLY A 28 1.48 4.58 11.56
CA GLY A 28 2.30 5.41 10.69
C GLY A 28 2.25 6.89 11.08
N CYS A 29 1.05 7.44 11.30
CA CYS A 29 0.84 8.81 11.75
C CYS A 29 1.47 9.06 13.12
N ASN A 30 1.21 8.19 14.10
CA ASN A 30 1.75 8.30 15.46
C ASN A 30 3.28 8.25 15.45
N PHE A 31 3.88 7.37 14.65
CA PHE A 31 5.33 7.29 14.51
C PHE A 31 5.92 8.54 13.85
N LEU A 32 5.31 9.05 12.78
CA LEU A 32 5.78 10.27 12.09
C LEU A 32 5.64 11.51 12.98
N LEU A 33 4.51 11.66 13.67
CA LEU A 33 4.25 12.74 14.62
C LEU A 33 5.21 12.65 15.81
N GLY A 34 5.37 11.47 16.40
CA GLY A 34 6.31 11.21 17.50
C GLY A 34 7.74 11.56 17.10
N ARG A 35 8.18 11.18 15.89
CA ARG A 35 9.50 11.55 15.36
C ARG A 35 9.62 13.07 15.15
N TRP A 36 8.58 13.73 14.64
CA TRP A 36 8.60 15.17 14.41
C TRP A 36 8.71 15.95 15.74
N ILE A 37 7.89 15.60 16.74
CA ILE A 37 7.93 16.21 18.08
C ILE A 37 9.25 15.87 18.78
N GLY A 38 9.65 14.59 18.76
CA GLY A 38 10.86 14.10 19.40
C GLY A 38 12.13 14.80 18.93
N LYS A 39 12.25 15.02 17.61
CA LYS A 39 13.34 15.82 17.03
C LYS A 39 13.34 17.27 17.50
N ARG A 40 12.19 17.86 17.80
CA ARG A 40 12.08 19.24 18.34
C ARG A 40 12.57 19.33 19.78
N ILE A 41 12.45 18.26 20.56
CA ILE A 41 12.82 18.23 21.99
C ILE A 41 14.16 17.51 22.26
N GLY A 42 14.96 17.27 21.22
CA GLY A 42 16.32 16.73 21.36
C GLY A 42 16.41 15.20 21.53
N LEU A 43 15.33 14.46 21.32
CA LEU A 43 15.36 13.00 21.36
C LEU A 43 15.93 12.43 20.05
N SER A 44 16.82 11.45 20.18
CA SER A 44 17.32 10.67 19.05
C SER A 44 16.25 9.68 18.58
N PHE A 45 15.85 9.77 17.31
CA PHE A 45 14.93 8.83 16.69
C PHE A 45 15.65 8.03 15.61
N PRO A 46 15.29 6.74 15.42
CA PRO A 46 15.78 5.96 14.28
C PRO A 46 15.48 6.68 12.97
N ASP A 47 16.42 6.57 12.03
CA ASP A 47 16.21 7.11 10.69
C ASP A 47 15.26 6.24 9.89
N VAL A 48 14.26 6.90 9.32
CA VAL A 48 13.32 6.28 8.39
C VAL A 48 13.87 6.48 6.99
N PRO A 49 13.95 5.40 6.19
CA PRO A 49 14.42 5.53 4.82
C PRO A 49 13.51 6.50 4.05
N PRO A 50 14.07 7.22 3.06
CA PRO A 50 13.27 8.08 2.20
C PRO A 50 12.21 7.26 1.48
N PHE A 51 11.07 7.88 1.16
CA PHE A 51 9.94 7.20 0.52
C PHE A 51 10.34 6.45 -0.77
N SER A 52 11.33 6.94 -1.51
CA SER A 52 11.89 6.30 -2.71
C SER A 52 12.60 4.96 -2.47
N GLU A 53 12.84 4.60 -1.22
CA GLU A 53 13.50 3.35 -0.80
C GLU A 53 12.56 2.41 -0.06
N TRP A 54 11.30 2.82 0.17
CA TRP A 54 10.33 1.97 0.82
C TRP A 54 10.06 0.74 -0.04
N ARG A 55 10.21 -0.43 0.58
CA ARG A 55 10.05 -1.74 -0.04
C ARG A 55 9.34 -2.71 0.87
N LEU A 56 8.33 -3.38 0.34
CA LEU A 56 7.64 -4.46 1.03
C LEU A 56 8.49 -5.75 1.04
N PRO A 57 8.38 -6.57 2.11
CA PRO A 57 9.01 -7.88 2.14
C PRO A 57 8.28 -8.85 1.19
N ARG A 58 9.04 -9.82 0.64
CA ARG A 58 8.51 -10.85 -0.28
C ARG A 58 7.38 -11.69 0.32
N SER A 59 7.24 -11.75 1.64
CA SER A 59 6.11 -12.43 2.30
C SER A 59 4.76 -11.80 1.94
N VAL A 60 4.70 -10.49 1.68
CA VAL A 60 3.46 -9.79 1.28
C VAL A 60 2.96 -10.27 -0.09
N PHE A 61 3.88 -10.59 -1.00
CA PHE A 61 3.54 -11.21 -2.29
C PHE A 61 2.86 -12.57 -2.09
N TRP A 62 3.41 -13.42 -1.23
CA TRP A 62 2.79 -14.71 -0.94
C TRP A 62 1.44 -14.58 -0.23
N ALA A 63 1.29 -13.59 0.66
CA ALA A 63 0.00 -13.28 1.26
C ALA A 63 -1.04 -12.88 0.19
N PHE A 64 -0.65 -12.09 -0.81
CA PHE A 64 -1.52 -11.73 -1.94
C PHE A 64 -1.90 -12.93 -2.81
N VAL A 65 -0.94 -13.81 -3.11
CA VAL A 65 -1.23 -15.06 -3.85
C VAL A 65 -2.20 -15.94 -3.05
N LEU A 66 -1.96 -16.14 -1.76
CA LEU A 66 -2.88 -16.90 -0.89
C LEU A 66 -4.25 -16.23 -0.78
N GLY A 67 -4.30 -14.91 -0.73
CA GLY A 67 -5.55 -14.13 -0.76
C GLY A 67 -6.37 -14.44 -2.00
N TRP A 68 -5.76 -14.48 -3.19
CA TRP A 68 -6.41 -14.88 -4.44
C TRP A 68 -6.89 -16.33 -4.40
N VAL A 69 -6.06 -17.25 -3.94
CA VAL A 69 -6.43 -18.67 -3.80
C VAL A 69 -7.65 -18.81 -2.90
N PHE A 70 -7.64 -18.22 -1.71
CA PHE A 70 -8.75 -18.30 -0.79
C PHE A 70 -10.01 -17.62 -1.32
N MET A 71 -9.89 -16.50 -2.02
CA MET A 71 -11.03 -15.80 -2.61
C MET A 71 -11.68 -16.61 -3.73
N LEU A 72 -10.88 -17.19 -4.64
CA LEU A 72 -11.37 -17.93 -5.81
C LEU A 72 -11.93 -19.31 -5.44
N PHE A 73 -11.25 -20.04 -4.56
CA PHE A 73 -11.65 -21.40 -4.18
C PHE A 73 -12.57 -21.45 -2.94
N GLY A 74 -12.61 -20.39 -2.13
CA GLY A 74 -13.41 -20.33 -0.91
C GLY A 74 -14.85 -19.84 -1.11
N GLY A 75 -15.18 -19.14 -2.20
CA GLY A 75 -16.52 -18.62 -2.45
C GLY A 75 -17.08 -17.80 -1.27
N THR A 76 -18.27 -18.13 -0.79
CA THR A 76 -18.93 -17.46 0.36
C THR A 76 -18.54 -18.03 1.73
N SER A 77 -17.66 -19.05 1.76
CA SER A 77 -17.19 -19.68 3.00
C SER A 77 -16.29 -18.76 3.83
N PHE A 78 -15.95 -19.20 5.05
CA PHE A 78 -15.00 -18.50 5.91
C PHE A 78 -13.65 -18.25 5.22
N LEU A 79 -13.14 -19.22 4.45
CA LEU A 79 -11.91 -19.06 3.66
C LEU A 79 -12.03 -17.94 2.62
N GLY A 80 -13.16 -17.88 1.90
CA GLY A 80 -13.42 -16.81 0.93
C GLY A 80 -13.39 -15.42 1.58
N ARG A 81 -13.98 -15.29 2.77
CA ARG A 81 -13.96 -14.04 3.55
C ARG A 81 -12.54 -13.65 4.00
N ILE A 82 -11.72 -14.62 4.40
CA ILE A 82 -10.29 -14.37 4.69
C ILE A 82 -9.61 -13.86 3.42
N GLY A 83 -9.82 -14.53 2.28
CA GLY A 83 -9.24 -14.13 1.00
C GLY A 83 -9.55 -12.67 0.64
N VAL A 84 -10.81 -12.26 0.76
CA VAL A 84 -11.24 -10.87 0.53
C VAL A 84 -10.51 -9.88 1.45
N ASN A 85 -10.42 -10.16 2.75
CA ASN A 85 -9.76 -9.25 3.69
C ASN A 85 -8.25 -9.17 3.46
N VAL A 86 -7.61 -10.32 3.20
CA VAL A 86 -6.20 -10.38 2.83
C VAL A 86 -5.97 -9.53 1.59
N GLN A 87 -6.83 -9.64 0.58
CA GLN A 87 -6.71 -8.84 -0.63
C GLN A 87 -6.84 -7.34 -0.41
N VAL A 88 -7.82 -6.90 0.39
CA VAL A 88 -7.96 -5.47 0.69
C VAL A 88 -6.69 -4.91 1.32
N VAL A 89 -6.09 -5.64 2.28
CA VAL A 89 -4.86 -5.21 2.95
C VAL A 89 -3.67 -5.23 1.98
N THR A 90 -3.44 -6.32 1.26
CA THR A 90 -2.29 -6.44 0.35
C THR A 90 -2.39 -5.47 -0.82
N GLN A 91 -3.59 -5.20 -1.35
CA GLN A 91 -3.78 -4.22 -2.42
C GLN A 91 -3.38 -2.81 -1.99
N LEU A 92 -3.72 -2.41 -0.75
CA LEU A 92 -3.28 -1.15 -0.19
C LEU A 92 -1.76 -1.10 -0.04
N LEU A 93 -1.15 -2.16 0.50
CA LEU A 93 0.30 -2.24 0.66
C LEU A 93 0.99 -2.11 -0.70
N PHE A 94 0.53 -2.84 -1.72
CA PHE A 94 1.10 -2.77 -3.06
C PHE A 94 0.85 -1.44 -3.76
N LEU A 95 -0.25 -0.76 -3.46
CA LEU A 95 -0.46 0.61 -3.92
C LEU A 95 0.62 1.54 -3.35
N LEU A 96 0.92 1.45 -2.05
CA LEU A 96 2.00 2.22 -1.42
C LEU A 96 3.38 1.89 -2.01
N GLU A 97 3.65 0.61 -2.29
CA GLU A 97 4.87 0.18 -2.98
C GLU A 97 4.97 0.77 -4.38
N GLY A 98 3.87 0.75 -5.15
CA GLY A 98 3.79 1.35 -6.47
C GLY A 98 4.05 2.86 -6.43
N PHE A 99 3.49 3.57 -5.44
CA PHE A 99 3.80 4.99 -5.21
C PHE A 99 5.29 5.21 -4.93
N SER A 100 5.89 4.39 -4.07
CA SER A 100 7.33 4.42 -3.77
C SER A 100 8.18 4.22 -5.03
N LEU A 101 7.81 3.27 -5.87
CA LEU A 101 8.48 2.97 -7.14
C LEU A 101 8.39 4.14 -8.13
N VAL A 102 7.19 4.68 -8.35
CA VAL A 102 7.00 5.82 -9.24
C VAL A 102 7.74 7.04 -8.72
N TYR A 103 7.69 7.30 -7.41
CA TYR A 103 8.43 8.40 -6.81
C TYR A 103 9.95 8.27 -7.01
N TYR A 104 10.50 7.06 -6.89
CA TYR A 104 11.90 6.75 -7.20
C TYR A 104 12.24 7.10 -8.66
N PHE A 105 11.44 6.66 -9.63
CA PHE A 105 11.70 6.95 -11.04
C PHE A 105 11.50 8.41 -11.42
N LEU A 106 10.46 9.07 -10.90
CA LEU A 106 10.27 10.50 -11.10
C LEU A 106 11.45 11.30 -10.54
N GLY A 107 12.08 10.84 -9.47
CA GLY A 107 13.29 11.46 -8.91
C GLY A 107 14.48 11.50 -9.87
N LYS A 108 14.52 10.65 -10.90
CA LYS A 108 15.58 10.64 -11.92
C LYS A 108 15.44 11.77 -12.94
N TYR A 109 14.22 12.26 -13.18
CA TYR A 109 13.91 13.24 -14.22
C TYR A 109 13.39 14.57 -13.67
N ILE A 110 12.72 14.55 -12.50
CA ILE A 110 12.04 15.70 -11.91
C ILE A 110 12.67 16.04 -10.56
N ARG A 111 13.39 17.17 -10.51
CA ARG A 111 14.04 17.64 -9.28
C ARG A 111 13.05 18.21 -8.27
N SER A 112 12.00 18.90 -8.72
CA SER A 112 11.00 19.52 -7.84
C SER A 112 10.20 18.46 -7.07
N ARG A 113 10.21 18.55 -5.73
CA ARG A 113 9.40 17.67 -4.86
C ARG A 113 7.91 17.94 -5.02
N ALA A 114 7.52 19.21 -5.19
CA ALA A 114 6.12 19.60 -5.35
C ALA A 114 5.50 18.97 -6.61
N VAL A 115 6.22 19.00 -7.74
CA VAL A 115 5.76 18.40 -9.00
C VAL A 115 5.60 16.89 -8.86
N ARG A 116 6.56 16.22 -8.21
CA ARG A 116 6.47 14.77 -7.94
C ARG A 116 5.25 14.43 -7.12
N VAL A 117 5.01 15.14 -6.02
CA VAL A 117 3.83 14.94 -5.17
C VAL A 117 2.54 15.21 -5.93
N ALA A 118 2.47 16.27 -6.74
CA ALA A 118 1.30 16.58 -7.57
C ALA A 118 0.96 15.44 -8.55
N ILE A 119 1.98 14.84 -9.19
CA ILE A 119 1.80 13.67 -10.06
C ILE A 119 1.26 12.49 -9.26
N LEU A 120 1.82 12.19 -8.08
CA LEU A 120 1.31 11.07 -7.27
C LEU A 120 -0.14 11.29 -6.83
N VAL A 121 -0.48 12.51 -6.40
CA VAL A 121 -1.85 12.86 -6.03
C VAL A 121 -2.80 12.67 -7.23
N PHE A 122 -2.41 13.10 -8.42
CA PHE A 122 -3.18 12.87 -9.64
C PHE A 122 -3.39 11.37 -9.92
N LEU A 123 -2.34 10.54 -9.79
CA LEU A 123 -2.45 9.08 -9.98
C LEU A 123 -3.38 8.43 -8.94
N LEU A 124 -3.38 8.93 -7.70
CA LEU A 124 -4.23 8.42 -6.62
C LEU A 124 -5.72 8.66 -6.89
N PHE A 125 -6.09 9.82 -7.40
CA PHE A 125 -7.50 10.17 -7.63
C PHE A 125 -8.10 9.56 -8.89
N GLN A 126 -7.28 8.93 -9.74
CA GLN A 126 -7.73 8.23 -10.93
C GLN A 126 -7.79 6.71 -10.66
N PRO A 127 -8.99 6.10 -10.62
CA PRO A 127 -9.14 4.68 -10.26
C PRO A 127 -8.32 3.73 -11.14
N LEU A 128 -8.28 4.00 -12.45
CA LEU A 128 -7.50 3.20 -13.40
C LEU A 128 -6.00 3.27 -13.08
N PHE A 129 -5.46 4.47 -12.80
CA PHE A 129 -4.05 4.62 -12.49
C PHE A 129 -3.69 4.04 -11.12
N SER A 130 -4.55 4.20 -10.12
CA SER A 130 -4.36 3.55 -8.82
C SER A 130 -4.35 2.03 -8.95
N PHE A 131 -5.24 1.46 -9.76
CA PHE A 131 -5.23 0.04 -10.06
C PHE A 131 -3.91 -0.39 -10.72
N LEU A 132 -3.50 0.27 -11.80
CA LEU A 132 -2.23 -0.04 -12.47
C LEU A 132 -1.02 0.13 -11.53
N LEU A 133 -1.03 1.15 -10.68
CA LEU A 133 0.03 1.44 -9.73
C LEU A 133 0.19 0.34 -8.68
N SER A 134 -0.93 -0.18 -8.17
CA SER A 134 -0.89 -1.32 -7.26
C SER A 134 -0.30 -2.57 -7.91
N TRP A 135 -0.59 -2.85 -9.18
CA TRP A 135 0.05 -3.94 -9.92
C TRP A 135 1.54 -3.70 -10.17
N LEU A 136 1.95 -2.46 -10.45
CA LEU A 136 3.37 -2.11 -10.51
C LEU A 136 4.09 -2.42 -9.19
N GLY A 137 3.44 -2.17 -8.04
CA GLY A 137 3.95 -2.56 -6.74
C GLY A 137 4.11 -4.07 -6.58
N VAL A 138 3.13 -4.87 -7.01
CA VAL A 138 3.23 -6.35 -7.03
C VAL A 138 4.45 -6.78 -7.81
N PHE A 139 4.64 -6.22 -9.01
CA PHE A 139 5.75 -6.57 -9.88
C PHE A 139 7.11 -6.09 -9.33
N ASP A 140 7.21 -4.94 -8.67
CA ASP A 140 8.48 -4.50 -8.05
C ASP A 140 8.90 -5.45 -6.93
N VAL A 141 7.97 -5.95 -6.11
CA VAL A 141 8.30 -6.91 -5.04
C VAL A 141 8.73 -8.27 -5.60
N PHE A 142 8.11 -8.71 -6.69
CA PHE A 142 8.42 -10.00 -7.31
C PHE A 142 9.73 -9.95 -8.13
N PHE A 143 9.88 -8.97 -9.02
CA PHE A 143 11.00 -8.87 -9.96
C PHE A 143 12.16 -7.98 -9.49
N ASP A 144 11.97 -7.16 -8.46
CA ASP A 144 12.97 -6.22 -7.96
C ASP A 144 13.48 -5.24 -9.06
N PHE A 145 12.57 -4.43 -9.61
CA PHE A 145 12.88 -3.56 -10.75
C PHE A 145 13.93 -2.49 -10.44
N ARG A 146 14.00 -1.99 -9.20
CA ARG A 146 14.98 -0.95 -8.83
C ARG A 146 16.41 -1.50 -8.83
N LYS A 147 16.61 -2.77 -8.47
CA LYS A 147 17.94 -3.41 -8.54
C LYS A 147 18.38 -3.66 -9.98
N LEU A 148 17.44 -4.00 -10.86
CA LEU A 148 17.68 -4.14 -12.30
C LEU A 148 18.08 -2.81 -12.95
N SER A 149 17.46 -1.70 -12.54
CA SER A 149 17.79 -0.36 -13.05
C SER A 149 19.14 0.18 -12.56
N SER A 150 19.68 -0.30 -11.43
CA SER A 150 20.97 0.15 -10.87
C SER A 150 22.17 -0.57 -11.50
N LYS A 151 21.95 -1.64 -12.26
CA LYS A 151 23.02 -2.49 -12.82
C LYS A 151 23.43 -2.10 -14.25
N ARG A 152 23.01 -0.92 -14.71
CA ARG A 152 23.38 -0.30 -15.99
C ARG A 152 24.03 1.04 -15.74
#